data_AF-A0A8S3WZT4-F1
#
_entry.id   AF-A0A8S3WZT4-F1
#
_cell.length_a   1.000
_cell.length_b   1.000
_cell.length_c   1.000
_cell.angle_alpha   90.00
_cell.angle_beta   90.00
_cell.angle_gamma   90.00
#
_symmetry.space_group_name_H-M   'P 1'
#
loop_
_entity.id
_entity.type
_entity.pdbx_description
1 polymer ?
#
loop_
_entity_poly.entity_id
_entity_poly.type
_entity_poly.pdbx_seq_one_letter_code
_entity_poly.pdbx_strand_id
1 'polypeptide(L)'
;MERFSKLKDSLVLYLSANPIAIISPEDWMNVLKFVQLMKPFEEITRNLSNSEVSISSVIPLIQVLMTTIQQEETKPDTSEQFQNFTRRLRDELNSSARFGELSKDYKYTIAKYLDPRYKSNFFTSITVEQVESKILNMAITRTRVQEFHLR
;
A
#
# COMPACT_ATOMS: atom_id res chain seq x y z
N MET A 1 -18.84 -3.92 2.26
CA MET A 1 -18.50 -5.29 2.70
C MET A 1 -18.54 -5.46 4.21
N GLU A 2 -17.94 -4.59 5.03
CA GLU A 2 -18.00 -4.74 6.49
C GLU A 2 -19.44 -4.73 7.03
N ARG A 3 -20.28 -3.78 6.59
CA ARG A 3 -21.73 -3.79 6.91
C ARG A 3 -22.44 -5.08 6.51
N PHE A 4 -22.08 -5.62 5.34
CA PHE A 4 -22.66 -6.87 4.84
C PHE A 4 -22.28 -8.05 5.75
N SER A 5 -21.01 -8.11 6.19
CA SER A 5 -20.55 -9.09 7.18
C SER A 5 -21.26 -8.95 8.54
N LYS A 6 -21.50 -7.73 9.03
CA LYS A 6 -22.23 -7.48 10.29
C LYS A 6 -23.69 -7.93 10.25
N LEU A 7 -24.29 -8.01 9.06
CA LEU A 7 -25.69 -8.41 8.88
C LEU A 7 -25.85 -9.90 8.57
N LYS A 8 -24.79 -10.71 8.69
CA LYS A 8 -24.80 -12.15 8.32
C LYS A 8 -26.03 -12.89 8.86
N ASP A 9 -26.28 -12.84 10.16
CA ASP A 9 -27.35 -13.64 10.78
C ASP A 9 -28.74 -13.19 10.32
N SER A 10 -28.94 -11.87 10.21
CA SER A 10 -30.20 -11.30 9.69
C SER A 10 -30.42 -11.67 8.23
N LEU A 11 -29.36 -11.67 7.42
CA LEU A 11 -29.42 -12.06 6.01
C LEU A 11 -29.68 -13.56 5.86
N VAL A 12 -29.01 -14.42 6.63
CA VAL A 12 -29.26 -15.87 6.63
C VAL A 12 -30.71 -16.18 7.01
N LEU A 13 -31.23 -15.53 8.07
CA LEU A 13 -32.64 -15.68 8.46
C LEU A 13 -33.59 -15.25 7.34
N TYR A 14 -33.36 -14.07 6.76
CA TYR A 14 -34.18 -13.56 5.66
C TYR A 14 -34.14 -14.48 4.43
N LEU A 15 -32.96 -14.94 4.02
CA LEU A 15 -32.78 -15.83 2.87
C LEU A 15 -33.43 -17.20 3.11
N SER A 16 -33.48 -17.68 4.35
CA SER A 16 -34.17 -18.95 4.67
C SER A 16 -35.69 -18.87 4.47
N ALA A 17 -36.27 -17.67 4.53
CA ALA A 17 -37.72 -17.43 4.42
C ALA A 17 -38.16 -16.94 3.03
N ASN A 18 -37.22 -16.72 2.09
CA ASN A 18 -37.51 -16.13 0.78
C ASN A 18 -36.89 -16.98 -0.34
N PRO A 19 -37.48 -17.03 -1.55
CA PRO A 19 -36.97 -17.81 -2.67
C PRO A 19 -35.78 -17.11 -3.37
N ILE A 20 -34.73 -16.80 -2.60
CA ILE A 20 -33.51 -16.12 -3.06
C ILE A 20 -32.34 -17.09 -2.82
N ALA A 21 -31.34 -17.05 -3.70
CA ALA A 21 -30.13 -17.87 -3.55
C ALA A 21 -29.45 -17.65 -2.19
N ILE A 22 -29.18 -18.75 -1.49
CA ILE A 22 -28.45 -18.74 -0.22
C ILE A 22 -26.97 -18.50 -0.50
N ILE A 23 -26.34 -17.66 0.30
CA ILE A 23 -24.89 -17.43 0.25
C ILE A 23 -24.19 -18.61 0.92
N SER A 24 -23.24 -19.22 0.20
CA SER A 24 -22.54 -20.41 0.71
C SER A 24 -21.66 -20.06 1.93
N PRO A 25 -21.35 -21.04 2.80
CA PRO A 25 -20.40 -20.83 3.89
C PRO A 25 -19.01 -20.35 3.42
N GLU A 26 -18.58 -20.83 2.24
CA GLU A 26 -17.33 -20.41 1.61
C GLU A 26 -17.36 -18.93 1.20
N ASP A 27 -18.45 -18.47 0.60
CA ASP A 27 -18.62 -17.06 0.23
C ASP A 27 -18.61 -16.15 1.46
N TRP A 28 -19.24 -16.57 2.56
CA TRP A 28 -19.17 -15.84 3.82
C TRP A 28 -17.75 -15.74 4.36
N MET A 29 -16.96 -16.82 4.24
CA MET A 29 -15.55 -16.82 4.62
C MET A 29 -14.73 -15.88 3.73
N ASN A 30 -14.95 -15.89 2.42
CA ASN A 30 -14.31 -14.98 1.47
C ASN A 30 -14.64 -13.51 1.78
N VAL A 31 -15.89 -13.19 2.16
CA VAL A 31 -16.30 -11.85 2.61
C VAL A 31 -15.54 -11.43 3.87
N LEU A 32 -15.41 -12.32 4.86
CA LEU A 32 -14.68 -12.03 6.09
C LEU A 32 -13.20 -11.75 5.81
N LYS A 33 -12.57 -12.60 4.98
CA LYS A 33 -11.18 -12.41 4.54
C LYS A 33 -10.99 -11.11 3.77
N PHE A 34 -11.93 -10.76 2.89
CA PHE A 34 -11.90 -9.48 2.18
C PHE A 34 -11.94 -8.30 3.16
N VAL A 35 -12.87 -8.32 4.12
CA VAL A 35 -12.97 -7.25 5.14
C VAL A 35 -11.68 -7.14 5.94
N GLN A 36 -11.07 -8.27 6.32
CA GLN A 36 -9.78 -8.27 7.03
C GLN A 36 -8.65 -7.70 6.18
N LEU A 37 -8.54 -8.12 4.91
CA LEU A 37 -7.52 -7.61 3.98
C LEU A 37 -7.66 -6.10 3.75
N MET A 38 -8.87 -5.55 3.78
CA MET A 38 -9.11 -4.11 3.55
C MET A 38 -8.78 -3.22 4.76
N LYS A 39 -8.66 -3.77 5.98
CA LYS A 39 -8.28 -2.97 7.16
C LYS A 39 -6.95 -2.21 7.00
N PRO A 40 -5.83 -2.83 6.61
CA PRO A 40 -4.58 -2.10 6.41
C PRO A 40 -4.67 -1.03 5.31
N PHE A 41 -5.50 -1.21 4.28
CA PHE A 41 -5.74 -0.17 3.27
C PHE A 41 -6.40 1.06 3.89
N GLU A 42 -7.42 0.86 4.71
CA GLU A 42 -8.12 1.93 5.40
C GLU A 42 -7.18 2.67 6.37
N GLU A 43 -6.42 1.92 7.17
CA GLU A 43 -5.46 2.48 8.13
C GLU A 43 -4.39 3.33 7.44
N ILE A 44 -3.80 2.81 6.36
CA ILE A 44 -2.79 3.52 5.58
C ILE A 44 -3.40 4.75 4.90
N THR A 45 -4.59 4.62 4.31
CA THR A 45 -5.26 5.75 3.65
C THR A 45 -5.57 6.86 4.66
N ARG A 46 -6.09 6.51 5.84
CA ARG A 46 -6.37 7.47 6.92
C ARG A 46 -5.09 8.13 7.42
N ASN A 47 -4.02 7.37 7.57
CA ASN A 47 -2.71 7.88 7.94
C ASN A 47 -2.22 8.89 6.89
N LEU A 48 -2.13 8.49 5.62
CA LEU A 48 -1.66 9.35 4.53
C LEU A 48 -2.56 10.57 4.23
N SER A 49 -3.81 10.55 4.69
CA SER A 49 -4.73 11.69 4.56
C SER A 49 -4.53 12.74 5.66
N ASN A 50 -3.70 12.47 6.67
CA ASN A 50 -3.38 13.43 7.72
C ASN A 50 -2.39 14.48 7.19
N SER A 51 -2.66 15.76 7.46
CA SER A 51 -1.81 16.89 7.06
C SER A 51 -0.40 16.87 7.66
N GLU A 52 -0.21 16.17 8.77
CA GLU A 52 1.09 16.08 9.46
C GLU A 52 1.97 14.94 8.94
N VAL A 53 1.44 14.11 8.04
CA VAL A 53 2.18 12.94 7.55
C VAL A 53 3.21 13.34 6.50
N SER A 54 4.43 12.87 6.71
CA SER A 54 5.54 13.11 5.82
C SER A 54 5.49 12.16 4.62
N ILE A 55 5.82 12.69 3.44
CA ILE A 55 5.99 11.90 2.20
C ILE A 55 7.05 10.79 2.36
N SER A 56 7.93 10.88 3.37
CA SER A 56 8.90 9.84 3.72
C SER A 56 8.28 8.48 4.09
N SER A 57 7.03 8.46 4.59
CA SER A 57 6.34 7.23 4.97
C SER A 57 5.64 6.52 3.80
N VAL A 58 5.50 7.17 2.63
CA VAL A 58 4.73 6.61 1.51
C VAL A 58 5.32 5.29 1.01
N ILE A 59 6.62 5.26 0.65
CA ILE A 59 7.28 4.02 0.20
C ILE A 59 7.17 2.90 1.27
N PRO A 60 7.54 3.14 2.55
CA PRO A 60 7.38 2.13 3.60
C PRO A 60 5.94 1.61 3.73
N LEU A 61 4.93 2.48 3.75
CA LEU A 61 3.54 2.07 3.93
C LEU A 61 3.01 1.26 2.74
N ILE A 62 3.35 1.66 1.51
CA ILE A 62 3.00 0.87 0.33
C ILE A 62 3.72 -0.49 0.35
N GLN A 63 4.98 -0.55 0.77
CA GLN A 63 5.69 -1.83 0.89
C GLN A 63 5.03 -2.75 1.93
N VAL A 64 4.64 -2.21 3.09
CA VAL A 64 3.88 -2.95 4.11
C VAL A 64 2.60 -3.51 3.52
N LEU A 65 1.84 -2.69 2.78
CA LEU A 65 0.60 -3.11 2.12
C LEU A 65 0.83 -4.27 1.14
N MET A 66 1.87 -4.17 0.30
CA MET A 66 2.24 -5.22 -0.65
C MET A 66 2.59 -6.53 0.06
N THR A 67 3.38 -6.44 1.14
CA THR A 67 3.75 -7.60 1.97
C THR A 67 2.52 -8.22 2.65
N THR A 68 1.58 -7.42 3.15
CA THR A 68 0.34 -7.94 3.73
C THR A 68 -0.49 -8.70 2.69
N ILE A 69 -0.65 -8.18 1.47
CA ILE A 69 -1.37 -8.88 0.39
C ILE A 69 -0.64 -10.17 0.00
N GLN A 70 0.69 -10.18 0.02
CA GLN A 70 1.49 -11.39 -0.25
C GLN A 70 1.31 -12.45 0.83
N GLN A 71 1.31 -12.06 2.10
CA GLN A 71 1.09 -12.97 3.21
C GLN A 71 -0.30 -13.64 3.13
N GLU A 72 -1.35 -12.88 2.81
CA GLU A 72 -2.71 -13.43 2.65
C GLU A 72 -2.82 -14.44 1.49
N GLU A 73 -2.08 -14.25 0.39
CA GLU A 73 -2.04 -15.22 -0.72
C GLU A 73 -1.45 -16.56 -0.29
N THR A 74 -0.44 -16.55 0.60
CA THR A 74 0.30 -17.77 1.00
C THR A 74 -0.37 -18.58 2.11
N LYS A 75 -1.49 -18.13 2.67
CA LYS A 75 -2.14 -18.84 3.78
C LYS A 75 -2.81 -20.14 3.29
N PRO A 76 -2.70 -21.25 4.05
CA PRO A 76 -3.19 -22.57 3.64
C PRO A 76 -4.72 -22.65 3.56
N ASP A 77 -5.44 -21.76 4.24
CA ASP A 77 -6.90 -21.72 4.27
C ASP A 77 -7.49 -20.81 3.18
N THR A 78 -6.66 -20.20 2.32
CA THR A 78 -7.10 -19.26 1.28
C THR A 78 -7.61 -20.01 0.04
N SER A 79 -8.87 -19.76 -0.33
CA SER A 79 -9.49 -20.31 -1.53
C SER A 79 -8.78 -19.84 -2.81
N GLU A 80 -8.82 -20.65 -3.87
CA GLU A 80 -8.21 -20.29 -5.17
C GLU A 80 -8.77 -18.96 -5.70
N GLN A 81 -10.08 -18.73 -5.53
CA GLN A 81 -10.74 -17.48 -5.92
C GLN A 81 -10.13 -16.28 -5.19
N PHE A 82 -9.91 -16.41 -3.87
CA PHE A 82 -9.31 -15.33 -3.08
C PHE A 82 -7.83 -15.15 -3.39
N GLN A 83 -7.08 -16.22 -3.64
CA GLN A 83 -5.68 -16.13 -4.13
C GLN A 83 -5.62 -15.34 -5.44
N ASN A 84 -6.46 -15.68 -6.42
CA ASN A 84 -6.56 -14.98 -7.69
C ASN A 84 -6.91 -13.49 -7.51
N PHE A 85 -7.84 -13.18 -6.59
CA PHE A 85 -8.16 -11.81 -6.22
C PHE A 85 -6.96 -11.06 -5.63
N THR A 86 -6.27 -11.64 -4.63
CA THR A 86 -5.10 -11.01 -4.00
C THR A 86 -3.94 -10.80 -4.98
N ARG A 87 -3.72 -11.73 -5.91
CA ARG A 87 -2.71 -11.61 -6.96
C ARG A 87 -3.01 -10.44 -7.88
N ARG A 88 -4.24 -10.37 -8.42
CA ARG A 88 -4.67 -9.24 -9.27
C ARG A 88 -4.59 -7.90 -8.53
N LEU A 89 -4.99 -7.87 -7.26
CA LEU A 89 -4.89 -6.66 -6.44
C LEU A 89 -3.43 -6.20 -6.29
N ARG A 90 -2.52 -7.13 -6.03
CA ARG A 90 -1.09 -6.82 -5.91
C ARG A 90 -0.50 -6.33 -7.23
N ASP A 91 -0.81 -7.01 -8.33
CA ASP A 91 -0.32 -6.66 -9.67
C ASP A 91 -0.80 -5.26 -10.07
N GLU A 92 -2.06 -4.93 -9.81
CA GLU A 92 -2.63 -3.60 -10.08
C GLU A 92 -1.95 -2.51 -9.24
N LEU A 93 -1.74 -2.76 -7.94
CA LEU A 93 -1.03 -1.81 -7.08
C LEU A 93 0.42 -1.60 -7.53
N ASN A 94 1.06 -2.66 -8.02
CA ASN A 94 2.45 -2.63 -8.48
C ASN A 94 2.59 -2.17 -9.93
N SER A 95 1.48 -1.86 -10.60
CA SER A 95 1.50 -1.28 -11.94
C SER A 95 2.12 0.12 -11.94
N SER A 96 2.70 0.51 -13.07
CA SER A 96 3.27 1.85 -13.24
C SER A 96 2.21 2.97 -13.20
N ALA A 97 0.94 2.64 -13.46
CA ALA A 97 -0.18 3.56 -13.33
C ALA A 97 -0.57 3.85 -11.86
N ARG A 98 -0.09 3.03 -10.92
CA ARG A 98 -0.34 3.14 -9.49
C ARG A 98 0.97 3.41 -8.72
N PHE A 99 1.49 2.42 -8.01
CA PHE A 99 2.61 2.61 -7.08
C PHE A 99 3.92 1.99 -7.54
N GLY A 100 3.94 1.30 -8.70
CA GLY A 100 5.11 0.58 -9.20
C GLY A 100 6.34 1.44 -9.46
N GLU A 101 6.17 2.74 -9.66
CA GLU A 101 7.27 3.67 -9.98
C GLU A 101 7.70 4.55 -8.79
N LEU A 102 7.08 4.38 -7.61
CA LEU A 102 7.41 5.21 -6.43
C LEU A 102 8.88 5.14 -6.04
N SER A 103 9.50 3.96 -6.13
CA SER A 103 10.92 3.75 -5.81
C SER A 103 11.88 4.38 -6.82
N LYS A 104 11.39 4.77 -8.00
CA LYS A 104 12.17 5.43 -9.07
C LYS A 104 12.01 6.96 -9.04
N ASP A 105 11.03 7.48 -8.33
CA ASP A 105 10.86 8.92 -8.16
C ASP A 105 11.72 9.44 -7.01
N TYR A 106 12.73 10.23 -7.36
CA TYR A 106 13.65 10.85 -6.41
C TYR A 106 12.96 11.66 -5.30
N LYS A 107 11.76 12.22 -5.52
CA LYS A 107 11.04 12.95 -4.46
C LYS A 107 10.69 12.04 -3.29
N TYR A 108 10.15 10.87 -3.58
CA TYR A 108 9.80 9.87 -2.56
C TYR A 108 11.06 9.23 -1.98
N THR A 109 12.02 8.85 -2.82
CA THR A 109 13.24 8.17 -2.37
C THR A 109 14.13 9.08 -1.51
N ILE A 110 14.29 10.36 -1.88
CA ILE A 110 15.04 11.34 -1.08
C ILE A 110 14.33 11.62 0.24
N ALA A 111 13.03 11.91 0.22
CA ALA A 111 12.30 12.20 1.45
C ALA A 111 12.33 11.02 2.44
N LYS A 112 12.18 9.81 1.93
CA LYS A 112 12.34 8.58 2.70
C LYS A 112 13.76 8.43 3.26
N TYR A 113 14.80 8.69 2.47
CA TYR A 113 16.20 8.63 2.92
C TYR A 113 16.51 9.66 4.02
N LEU A 114 15.95 10.87 3.91
CA LEU A 114 16.14 11.95 4.88
C LEU A 114 15.45 11.67 6.23
N ASP A 115 14.47 10.77 6.26
CA ASP A 115 13.83 10.32 7.49
C ASP A 115 14.69 9.27 8.20
N PRO A 116 15.20 9.55 9.42
CA PRO A 116 16.07 8.62 10.15
C PRO A 116 15.46 7.23 10.35
N ARG A 117 14.12 7.13 10.40
CA ARG A 117 13.40 5.85 10.57
C ARG A 117 13.58 4.92 9.38
N TYR A 118 13.81 5.46 8.18
CA TYR A 118 13.82 4.71 6.92
C TYR A 118 15.12 4.83 6.15
N LYS A 119 16.09 5.58 6.66
CA LYS A 119 17.36 5.96 6.00
C LYS A 119 18.10 4.80 5.31
N SER A 120 18.07 3.61 5.88
CA SER A 120 18.75 2.42 5.33
C SER A 120 17.81 1.27 4.93
N ASN A 121 16.49 1.46 5.05
CA ASN A 121 15.49 0.41 4.83
C ASN A 121 14.70 0.67 3.55
N PHE A 122 14.01 -0.33 2.99
CA PHE A 122 13.06 -0.18 1.86
C PHE A 122 13.64 0.40 0.55
N PHE A 123 14.94 0.25 0.28
CA PHE A 123 15.53 0.63 -1.03
C PHE A 123 15.46 -0.57 -1.99
N THR A 124 14.96 -0.33 -3.20
CA THR A 124 14.78 -1.35 -4.23
C THR A 124 15.41 -0.91 -5.54
N SER A 125 14.89 0.15 -6.16
CA SER A 125 15.30 0.60 -7.50
C SER A 125 16.45 1.61 -7.50
N ILE A 126 16.39 2.59 -6.59
CA ILE A 126 17.45 3.60 -6.40
C ILE A 126 18.22 3.22 -5.14
N THR A 127 19.55 3.18 -5.21
CA THR A 127 20.41 2.86 -4.07
C THR A 127 20.63 4.08 -3.17
N VAL A 128 21.10 3.84 -1.95
CA VAL A 128 21.43 4.92 -1.01
C VAL A 128 22.50 5.84 -1.60
N GLU A 129 23.53 5.29 -2.24
CA GLU A 129 24.64 6.05 -2.83
C GLU A 129 24.15 6.96 -3.97
N GLN A 130 23.17 6.50 -4.76
CA GLN A 130 22.55 7.30 -5.82
C GLN A 130 21.75 8.48 -5.24
N VAL A 131 21.05 8.26 -4.12
CA VAL A 131 20.33 9.31 -3.40
C VAL A 131 21.31 10.34 -2.84
N GLU A 132 22.37 9.90 -2.17
CA GLU A 132 23.41 10.77 -1.61
C GLU A 132 24.06 11.63 -2.69
N SER A 133 24.46 11.01 -3.81
CA SER A 133 25.02 11.70 -4.98
C SER A 133 24.05 12.75 -5.54
N LYS A 134 22.76 12.43 -5.62
CA LYS A 134 21.73 13.36 -6.09
C LYS A 134 21.60 14.55 -5.15
N ILE A 135 21.58 14.33 -3.84
CA ILE A 135 21.50 15.39 -2.82
C ILE A 135 22.71 16.32 -2.90
N LEU A 136 23.92 15.76 -2.98
CA LEU A 136 25.15 16.53 -3.12
C LEU A 136 25.13 17.40 -4.38
N ASN A 137 24.73 16.84 -5.51
CA ASN A 137 24.60 17.59 -6.77
C ASN A 137 23.59 18.74 -6.67
N MET A 138 22.45 18.53 -6.00
CA MET A 138 21.47 19.60 -5.77
C MET A 138 22.04 20.73 -4.89
N ALA A 139 22.80 20.38 -3.84
CA ALA A 139 23.44 21.36 -2.98
C ALA A 139 24.49 22.19 -3.74
N ILE A 140 25.38 21.54 -4.49
CA ILE A 140 26.44 22.20 -5.27
C ILE A 140 25.84 23.17 -6.30
N THR A 141 24.83 22.72 -7.05
CA THR A 141 24.17 23.57 -8.05
C THR A 141 23.53 24.80 -7.42
N ARG A 142 22.92 24.67 -6.23
CA ARG A 142 22.31 25.79 -5.52
C ARG A 142 23.35 26.84 -5.09
N THR A 143 24.50 26.41 -4.57
CA THR A 143 25.60 27.32 -4.18
C THR A 143 26.11 28.11 -5.38
N ARG A 144 26.31 27.47 -6.53
CA ARG A 144 26.78 28.15 -7.76
C ARG A 144 25.80 29.21 -8.25
N VAL A 145 24.49 28.96 -8.19
CA VAL A 145 23.47 29.94 -8.60
C VAL A 145 23.45 31.15 -7.66
N GLN A 146 23.64 30.94 -6.35
CA GLN A 146 23.71 32.05 -5.38
C GLN A 146 24.94 32.94 -5.59
N GLU A 147 26.10 32.34 -5.90
CA GLU A 147 27.32 33.10 -6.23
C GLU A 147 27.20 33.94 -7.51
N PHE A 148 26.41 33.49 -8.48
CA PHE A 148 26.12 34.24 -9.71
C PHE A 148 25.15 35.40 -9.51
N HIS A 149 24.26 35.36 -8.52
CA HIS A 149 23.32 36.45 -8.21
C HIS A 149 23.89 37.52 -7.27
N LEU A 150 25.04 37.27 -6.65
CA LEU A 150 25.75 38.21 -5.76
C LEU A 150 26.89 38.96 -6.48
N ARG A 151 27.09 38.70 -7.78
CA ARG A 151 28.03 39.41 -8.66
C ARG A 151 27.26 40.25 -9.66
#